data_AF-A0A2V8YSR3-F1
#
_entry.id   AF-A0A2V8YSR3-F1
#
_cell.length_a   1.000
_cell.length_b   1.000
_cell.length_c   1.000
_cell.angle_alpha   90.00
_cell.angle_beta   90.00
_cell.angle_gamma   90.00
#
_symmetry.space_group_name_H-M   'P 1'
#
loop_
_entity.id
_entity.type
_entity.pdbx_description
1 polymer ?
#
loop_
_entity_poly.entity_id
_entity_poly.type
_entity_poly.pdbx_seq_one_letter_code
_entity_poly.pdbx_strand_id
1 'polypeptide(L)'
;MEVAMAVMEQIDWSECPLVEVKAGVQSGAPVLRGTRMPVNVIVDNFDYGVSAVEIAEQFEIPAEQVEVILTYAKSHRIAHPV
;
A
#
# COMPACT_ATOMS: atom_id res chain seq x y z
N MET A 1 -19.81 -12.63 7.02
CA MET A 1 -18.53 -12.68 6.29
C MET A 1 -17.70 -11.55 6.84
N GLU A 2 -17.14 -11.75 8.02
CA GLU A 2 -16.23 -10.81 8.65
C GLU A 2 -14.87 -11.04 8.01
N VAL A 3 -14.39 -10.06 7.25
CA VAL A 3 -12.97 -10.01 6.91
C VAL A 3 -12.29 -9.77 8.25
N ALA A 4 -11.71 -10.82 8.81
CA ALA A 4 -10.91 -10.75 10.01
C ALA A 4 -9.94 -9.59 9.82
N MET A 5 -10.15 -8.54 10.61
CA MET A 5 -9.18 -7.48 10.81
C MET A 5 -7.99 -8.16 11.46
N ALA A 6 -7.12 -8.76 10.64
CA ALA A 6 -5.74 -8.96 11.05
C ALA A 6 -5.28 -7.60 11.56
N VAL A 7 -4.53 -7.61 12.65
CA VAL A 7 -3.94 -6.42 13.25
C VAL A 7 -2.96 -5.84 12.21
N MET A 8 -3.50 -5.10 11.25
CA MET A 8 -2.75 -4.50 10.16
C MET A 8 -2.13 -3.25 10.76
N GLU A 9 -0.79 -3.21 10.79
CA GLU A 9 -0.08 -1.96 10.97
C GLU A 9 -0.74 -0.91 10.07
N GLN A 10 -1.40 0.08 10.67
CA GLN A 10 -2.08 1.11 9.90
C GLN A 10 -1.00 2.07 9.44
N ILE A 11 -0.76 2.11 8.13
CA ILE A 11 0.11 3.10 7.51
C ILE A 11 -0.74 4.34 7.24
N ASP A 12 -0.36 5.48 7.81
CA ASP A 12 -0.97 6.75 7.44
C ASP A 12 -0.43 7.20 6.08
N TRP A 13 -1.26 7.12 5.05
CA TRP A 13 -0.91 7.48 3.67
C TRP A 13 -1.20 8.95 3.33
N SER A 14 -1.69 9.75 4.28
CA SER A 14 -2.22 11.10 4.01
C SER A 14 -1.18 12.05 3.40
N GLU A 15 0.11 11.84 3.68
CA GLU A 15 1.22 12.66 3.16
C GLU A 15 1.97 12.02 1.99
N CYS A 16 1.57 10.83 1.53
CA CYS A 16 2.26 10.16 0.42
C CYS A 16 1.79 10.72 -0.94
N PRO A 17 2.66 11.34 -1.75
CA PRO A 17 2.25 11.96 -3.02
C PRO A 17 1.81 10.92 -4.07
N LEU A 18 2.27 9.67 -3.96
CA LEU A 18 1.89 8.57 -4.85
C LEU A 18 0.56 7.92 -4.48
N VAL A 19 -0.05 8.29 -3.36
CA VAL A 19 -1.30 7.70 -2.90
C VAL A 19 -2.43 8.71 -3.04
N GLU A 20 -3.61 8.21 -3.36
CA GLU A 20 -4.84 9.00 -3.30
C GLU A 20 -5.95 8.21 -2.63
N VAL A 21 -6.80 8.94 -1.91
CA VAL A 21 -8.02 8.42 -1.29
C VAL A 21 -9.19 9.15 -1.93
N LYS A 22 -10.05 8.41 -2.65
CA LYS A 22 -11.24 8.96 -3.30
C LYS A 22 -12.45 8.16 -2.83
N ALA A 23 -13.45 8.82 -2.24
CA ALA A 23 -14.63 8.15 -1.68
C ALA A 23 -15.33 7.21 -2.69
N GLY A 24 -15.30 7.56 -3.98
CA GLY A 24 -15.89 6.75 -5.06
C GLY A 24 -14.99 5.63 -5.63
N VAL A 25 -13.75 5.47 -5.14
CA VAL A 25 -12.79 4.46 -5.62
C VAL A 25 -12.50 3.48 -4.49
N GLN A 26 -12.71 2.18 -4.74
CA GLN A 26 -12.44 1.11 -3.76
C GLN A 26 -13.03 1.41 -2.37
N SER A 27 -14.24 1.99 -2.31
CA SER A 27 -14.92 2.38 -1.07
C SER A 27 -14.10 3.33 -0.16
N GLY A 28 -13.23 4.16 -0.75
CA GLY A 28 -12.36 5.06 -0.01
C GLY A 28 -11.07 4.43 0.49
N ALA A 29 -10.69 3.24 -0.01
CA ALA A 29 -9.37 2.68 0.27
C ALA A 29 -8.25 3.53 -0.37
N PRO A 30 -7.07 3.63 0.27
CA PRO A 30 -5.90 4.26 -0.34
C PRO A 30 -5.44 3.45 -1.57
N VAL A 31 -5.31 4.12 -2.71
CA VAL A 31 -4.89 3.53 -3.97
C VAL A 31 -3.68 4.25 -4.55
N LEU A 32 -2.90 3.54 -5.36
CA LEU A 32 -1.81 4.13 -6.11
C LEU A 32 -2.39 5.15 -7.10
N ARG A 33 -1.87 6.37 -7.10
CA ARG A 33 -2.39 7.49 -7.86
C ARG A 33 -2.53 7.14 -9.34
N GLY A 34 -3.70 7.45 -9.90
CA GLY A 34 -3.98 7.16 -11.31
C GLY A 34 -4.40 5.71 -11.59
N THR A 35 -4.52 4.88 -10.55
CA THR A 35 -4.96 3.49 -10.65
C THR A 35 -6.15 3.22 -9.72
N ARG A 36 -6.70 2.01 -9.79
CA ARG A 36 -7.63 1.47 -8.77
C ARG A 36 -6.94 0.45 -7.86
N MET A 37 -5.61 0.37 -7.92
CA MET A 37 -4.80 -0.60 -7.22
C MET A 37 -4.62 -0.16 -5.76
N PRO A 38 -5.10 -0.95 -4.79
CA PRO A 38 -4.87 -0.66 -3.38
C PRO A 38 -3.37 -0.75 -3.05
N VAL A 39 -2.83 0.24 -2.33
CA VAL A 39 -1.39 0.29 -2.01
C VAL A 39 -0.97 -0.76 -0.99
N ASN A 40 -1.90 -1.26 -0.19
CA ASN A 40 -1.64 -2.39 0.70
C ASN A 40 -1.25 -3.65 -0.07
N VAL A 41 -1.72 -3.85 -1.31
CA VAL A 41 -1.30 -5.01 -2.13
C VAL A 41 0.21 -4.98 -2.37
N ILE A 42 0.81 -3.81 -2.58
CA ILE A 42 2.27 -3.66 -2.76
C ILE A 42 3.00 -4.04 -1.47
N VAL A 43 2.53 -3.53 -0.32
CA VAL A 43 3.13 -3.79 0.98
C VAL A 43 2.98 -5.26 1.38
N ASP A 44 1.78 -5.82 1.22
CA ASP A 44 1.47 -7.21 1.55
C ASP A 44 2.35 -8.17 0.74
N ASN A 45 2.48 -7.98 -0.58
CA ASN A 45 3.36 -8.81 -1.41
C ASN A 45 4.82 -8.75 -0.94
N PHE A 46 5.30 -7.56 -0.57
CA PHE A 46 6.66 -7.42 -0.05
C PHE A 46 6.83 -8.09 1.31
N ASP A 47 5.86 -7.97 2.21
CA ASP A 47 5.84 -8.66 3.51
C ASP A 47 5.77 -10.20 3.36
N TYR A 48 5.16 -10.70 2.28
CA TYR A 48 5.18 -12.11 1.89
C TYR A 48 6.48 -12.55 1.17
N GLY A 49 7.46 -11.66 1.02
CA GLY A 49 8.78 -11.97 0.49
C GLY A 49 8.93 -11.81 -1.03
N VAL A 50 7.95 -11.21 -1.71
CA VAL A 50 8.07 -10.85 -3.14
C VAL A 50 8.96 -9.62 -3.28
N SER A 51 9.91 -9.63 -4.20
CA SER A 51 10.83 -8.49 -4.37
C SER A 51 10.13 -7.28 -5.01
N ALA A 52 10.65 -6.07 -4.78
CA ALA A 52 10.11 -4.85 -5.37
C ALA A 52 10.07 -4.89 -6.92
N VAL A 53 11.05 -5.53 -7.54
CA VAL A 53 11.13 -5.70 -9.00
C VAL A 53 10.04 -6.65 -9.50
N GLU A 54 9.85 -7.80 -8.84
CA GLU A 54 8.79 -8.75 -9.22
C GLU A 54 7.40 -8.14 -9.03
N ILE A 55 7.18 -7.38 -7.95
CA ILE A 55 5.93 -6.63 -7.73
C ILE A 55 5.71 -5.62 -8.86
N ALA A 56 6.76 -4.88 -9.23
CA ALA A 56 6.69 -3.89 -10.30
C ALA A 56 6.30 -4.53 -11.65
N GLU A 57 6.91 -5.66 -11.99
CA GLU A 57 6.61 -6.42 -13.20
C GLU A 57 5.19 -6.98 -13.18
N GLN A 58 4.77 -7.61 -12.07
CA GLN A 58 3.46 -8.23 -11.94
C GLN A 58 2.30 -7.23 -12.09
N PHE A 59 2.50 -6.00 -11.60
CA PHE A 59 1.48 -4.96 -11.58
C PHE A 59 1.65 -3.92 -12.68
N GLU A 60 2.65 -4.09 -13.55
CA GLU A 60 2.99 -3.16 -14.64
C GLU A 60 3.18 -1.70 -14.13
N ILE A 61 3.80 -1.57 -12.96
CA ILE A 61 4.10 -0.27 -12.33
C ILE A 61 5.61 0.00 -12.35
N PRO A 62 6.06 1.27 -12.41
CA PRO A 62 7.48 1.58 -12.34
C PRO A 62 8.08 1.11 -11.01
N ALA A 63 9.22 0.40 -11.06
CA ALA A 63 9.89 -0.10 -9.86
C ALA A 63 10.23 1.00 -8.84
N GLU A 64 10.57 2.19 -9.31
CA GLU A 64 10.78 3.38 -8.45
C GLU A 64 9.54 3.71 -7.61
N GLN A 65 8.34 3.59 -8.17
CA GLN A 65 7.11 3.84 -7.41
C GLN A 65 6.90 2.77 -6.33
N VAL A 66 7.21 1.51 -6.64
CA VAL A 66 7.17 0.43 -5.64
C VAL A 66 8.12 0.71 -4.50
N GLU A 67 9.37 1.06 -4.79
CA GLU A 67 10.37 1.38 -3.78
C GLU A 67 9.98 2.57 -2.90
N VAL A 68 9.42 3.63 -3.49
CA VAL A 68 8.92 4.80 -2.74
C VAL A 68 7.75 4.41 -1.83
N ILE A 69 6.80 3.59 -2.31
CA ILE A 69 5.67 3.10 -1.49
C ILE A 69 6.17 2.26 -0.33
N LEU A 70 7.10 1.32 -0.57
CA LEU A 70 7.66 0.45 0.47
C LEU A 70 8.47 1.24 1.50
N THR A 71 9.26 2.22 1.05
CA THR A 71 10.03 3.11 1.93
C THR A 71 9.11 3.94 2.81
N TYR A 72 8.05 4.50 2.23
CA TYR A 72 7.06 5.28 2.95
C TYR A 72 6.30 4.42 3.97
N ALA A 73 5.84 3.24 3.55
CA ALA A 73 5.19 2.27 4.42
C ALA A 73 6.04 1.98 5.66
N LYS A 74 7.33 1.68 5.46
CA LYS A 74 8.26 1.37 6.55
C LYS A 74 8.42 2.51 7.55
N SER A 75 8.41 3.77 7.11
CA SER A 75 8.59 4.93 7.99
C SER A 75 7.30 5.43 8.66
N HIS A 76 6.13 5.06 8.13
CA HIS A 76 4.82 5.54 8.59
C HIS A 76 3.92 4.42 9.14
N ARG A 77 4.48 3.24 9.39
CA ARG A 77 3.80 2.17 10.13
C ARG A 77 3.46 2.68 11.54
N ILE A 78 2.18 2.87 11.80
CA ILE A 78 1.69 3.19 13.14
C ILE A 78 1.63 1.88 13.91
N ALA A 79 2.63 1.65 14.76
CA ALA A 79 2.49 0.68 15.84
C ALA A 79 1.31 1.14 16.71
N HIS A 80 0.29 0.31 16.88
CA HIS A 80 -0.75 0.62 17.85
C HIS A 80 -0.10 0.67 19.24
N PRO A 81 -0.16 1.80 19.97
CA PRO A 81 0.15 1.78 21.38
C PRO A 81 -0.88 0.86 22.05
N VAL A 82 -0.39 -0.20 22.68
CA VAL A 82 -1.18 -1.08 23.54
C VAL A 82 -1.67 -0.35 24.78
#